data_AF-A0A960XNJ1-F1
#
_entry.id   AF-A0A960XNJ1-F1
#
_cell.length_a   1.000
_cell.length_b   1.000
_cell.length_c   1.000
_cell.angle_alpha   90.00
_cell.angle_beta   90.00
_cell.angle_gamma   90.00
#
_symmetry.space_group_name_H-M   'P 1'
#
loop_
_entity.id
_entity.type
_entity.pdbx_description
1 polymer ?
#
loop_
_entity_poly.entity_id
_entity_poly.type
_entity_poly.pdbx_seq_one_letter_code
_entity_poly.pdbx_strand_id
1 'polypeptide(L)'
;SAAECATNPEVLGCAGALNDCLAKLGAEVPVVGTVLTVVGCLDDLLGRCGGDGLKGLVNGKLPKPGQSSGLAQRALAAGDPVIYPSAWPASMVVLDERGGRLLDFLAPLVVIVGDPTWFHPGTGPDYAAWMSGFDVHVAGETPEVRRVTPAERNELLSRPFPEGVTADQLHRFIDRWNRTVDYNVANVFDLADVPVGESTDFIARDVFRNAVNLMSTAIEATEADGFTDPVDAILQGLQDLRKELADPANEGICGRVTLKLDQEAVISRDAFEATLEVNNASDNTLGSLAVEVIVMNESGQDVTDRFGLRTPTLSRMGAVDGTGEIAPHTTASAVWVIIPSNDAAPETPVE
;
A
#
# COMPACT_ATOMS: atom_id res chain seq x y z
N SER A 1 -33.40 5.54 -8.55
CA SER A 1 -33.38 4.16 -8.01
C SER A 1 -31.99 3.56 -8.24
N ALA A 2 -31.59 2.47 -7.55
CA ALA A 2 -30.25 1.87 -7.64
C ALA A 2 -29.74 1.55 -9.07
N ALA A 3 -30.62 1.52 -10.08
CA ALA A 3 -30.25 1.44 -11.49
C ALA A 3 -29.58 2.73 -12.03
N GLU A 4 -29.84 3.90 -11.46
CA GLU A 4 -29.33 5.19 -11.91
C GLU A 4 -27.86 5.43 -11.52
N CYS A 5 -27.35 4.90 -10.40
CA CYS A 5 -25.90 5.00 -10.07
C CYS A 5 -25.02 3.97 -10.80
N ALA A 6 -25.58 2.87 -11.30
CA ALA A 6 -24.84 1.94 -12.16
C ALA A 6 -24.85 2.37 -13.65
N THR A 7 -25.79 3.24 -14.04
CA THR A 7 -25.98 3.66 -15.44
C THR A 7 -25.68 5.14 -15.70
N ASN A 8 -25.84 6.04 -14.72
CA ASN A 8 -25.39 7.44 -14.75
C ASN A 8 -25.43 8.14 -13.37
N PRO A 9 -24.50 7.86 -12.44
CA PRO A 9 -24.20 8.84 -11.40
C PRO A 9 -23.37 9.93 -12.08
N GLU A 10 -23.58 11.20 -11.76
CA GLU A 10 -22.55 12.19 -12.07
C GLU A 10 -21.25 11.70 -11.41
N VAL A 11 -20.27 11.25 -12.20
CA VAL A 11 -19.00 10.69 -11.70
C VAL A 11 -18.36 11.65 -10.71
N LEU A 12 -18.53 12.94 -10.94
CA LEU A 12 -18.12 14.03 -10.07
C LEU A 12 -18.81 14.04 -8.71
N GLY A 13 -20.09 13.65 -8.62
CA GLY A 13 -20.81 13.49 -7.35
C GLY A 13 -20.30 12.30 -6.53
N CYS A 14 -20.06 11.16 -7.17
CA CYS A 14 -19.42 10.02 -6.51
C CYS A 14 -17.97 10.33 -6.09
N ALA A 15 -17.23 11.02 -6.96
CA ALA A 15 -15.86 11.41 -6.69
C ALA A 15 -15.77 12.45 -5.56
N GLY A 16 -16.74 13.37 -5.45
CA GLY A 16 -16.86 14.27 -4.30
C GLY A 16 -17.07 13.53 -2.99
N ALA A 17 -18.03 12.60 -2.93
CA ALA A 17 -18.24 11.77 -1.74
C ALA A 17 -17.01 10.91 -1.38
N LEU A 18 -16.23 10.49 -2.38
CA LEU A 18 -14.94 9.81 -2.19
C LEU A 18 -13.84 10.76 -1.71
N ASN A 19 -13.80 12.02 -2.14
CA ASN A 19 -12.85 13.01 -1.61
C ASN A 19 -13.12 13.31 -0.14
N ASP A 20 -14.39 13.50 0.22
CA ASP A 20 -14.88 13.55 1.60
C ASP A 20 -14.37 12.35 2.41
N CYS A 21 -14.36 11.17 1.77
CA CYS A 21 -13.88 9.95 2.38
C CYS A 21 -12.37 9.98 2.65
N LEU A 22 -11.60 10.38 1.65
CA LEU A 22 -10.16 10.53 1.74
C LEU A 22 -9.77 11.58 2.79
N ALA A 23 -10.51 12.69 2.90
CA ALA A 23 -10.28 13.70 3.93
C ALA A 23 -10.42 13.13 5.35
N LYS A 24 -11.42 12.29 5.60
CA LYS A 24 -11.63 11.63 6.90
C LYS A 24 -10.50 10.64 7.25
N LEU A 25 -9.94 9.96 6.24
CA LEU A 25 -8.87 8.98 6.46
C LEU A 25 -7.57 9.58 7.02
N GLY A 26 -7.21 10.80 6.63
CA GLY A 26 -6.00 11.44 7.16
C GLY A 26 -6.16 11.96 8.60
N ALA A 27 -7.38 12.13 9.10
CA ALA A 27 -7.63 12.81 10.38
C ALA A 27 -7.38 11.92 11.62
N GLU A 28 -7.25 10.59 11.49
CA GLU A 28 -7.32 9.63 12.61
C GLU A 28 -6.14 8.63 12.72
N VAL A 29 -4.96 8.90 12.13
CA VAL A 29 -3.85 7.91 12.04
C VAL A 29 -3.09 7.74 13.37
N PRO A 30 -3.18 6.57 14.05
CA PRO A 30 -2.13 5.54 13.95
C PRO A 30 -2.63 4.07 14.06
N VAL A 31 -2.41 3.30 13.01
CA VAL A 31 -2.26 1.81 12.97
C VAL A 31 -3.50 0.92 13.18
N VAL A 32 -4.55 1.31 13.91
CA VAL A 32 -5.81 0.50 14.02
C VAL A 32 -7.08 1.29 13.69
N GLY A 33 -7.10 2.59 13.99
CA GLY A 33 -8.23 3.47 13.62
C GLY A 33 -8.40 3.61 12.11
N THR A 34 -7.29 3.71 11.37
CA THR A 34 -7.25 3.90 9.90
C THR A 34 -8.12 2.89 9.15
N VAL A 35 -8.10 1.63 9.59
CA VAL A 35 -8.80 0.51 8.95
C VAL A 35 -10.32 0.64 9.05
N LEU A 36 -10.81 0.86 10.27
CA LEU A 36 -12.25 1.02 10.53
C LEU A 36 -12.79 2.30 9.90
N THR A 37 -11.96 3.34 9.80
CA THR A 37 -12.29 4.58 9.08
C THR A 37 -12.42 4.33 7.58
N VAL A 38 -11.58 3.52 6.93
CA VAL A 38 -11.74 3.15 5.50
C VAL A 38 -13.06 2.42 5.29
N VAL A 39 -13.35 1.43 6.12
CA VAL A 39 -14.53 0.58 5.96
C VAL A 39 -15.83 1.34 6.18
N GLY A 40 -15.95 2.07 7.30
CA GLY A 40 -17.13 2.89 7.57
C GLY A 40 -17.32 4.02 6.55
N CYS A 41 -16.23 4.50 5.95
CA CYS A 41 -16.28 5.53 4.94
C CYS A 41 -16.76 5.02 3.58
N LEU A 42 -16.29 3.84 3.19
CA LEU A 42 -16.75 3.17 1.98
C LEU A 42 -18.21 2.69 2.11
N ASP A 43 -18.66 2.33 3.33
CA ASP A 43 -20.08 2.08 3.64
C ASP A 43 -20.96 3.33 3.39
N ASP A 44 -20.57 4.49 3.94
CA ASP A 44 -21.29 5.77 3.74
C ASP A 44 -21.33 6.16 2.26
N LEU A 45 -20.22 5.97 1.54
CA LEU A 45 -20.14 6.22 0.11
C LEU A 45 -21.11 5.35 -0.69
N LEU A 46 -21.12 4.04 -0.45
CA LEU A 46 -22.03 3.12 -1.13
C LEU A 46 -23.49 3.48 -0.83
N GLY A 47 -23.78 3.93 0.40
CA GLY A 47 -25.04 4.54 0.80
C GLY A 47 -25.42 5.76 -0.05
N ARG A 48 -24.50 6.71 -0.21
CA ARG A 48 -24.69 7.95 -0.99
C ARG A 48 -24.79 7.71 -2.49
N CYS A 49 -24.15 6.67 -3.00
CA CYS A 49 -24.30 6.21 -4.39
C CYS A 49 -25.59 5.39 -4.61
N GLY A 50 -26.61 5.56 -3.74
CA GLY A 50 -27.93 4.96 -3.90
C GLY A 50 -27.97 3.44 -3.67
N GLY A 51 -26.95 2.86 -3.06
CA GLY A 51 -26.96 1.52 -2.49
C GLY A 51 -27.41 1.54 -1.03
N ASP A 52 -27.81 0.38 -0.49
CA ASP A 52 -28.21 0.25 0.93
C ASP A 52 -26.98 0.20 1.88
N GLY A 53 -25.85 0.79 1.50
CA GLY A 53 -24.53 0.56 2.11
C GLY A 53 -24.11 -0.92 2.05
N LEU A 54 -23.14 -1.30 2.87
CA LEU A 54 -22.80 -2.70 3.17
C LEU A 54 -24.01 -3.47 3.76
N LYS A 55 -24.95 -2.77 4.40
CA LYS A 55 -26.16 -3.37 5.00
C LYS A 55 -27.15 -3.93 3.97
N GLY A 56 -27.10 -3.48 2.72
CA GLY A 56 -27.86 -4.03 1.59
C GLY A 56 -27.41 -5.42 1.14
N LEU A 57 -26.11 -5.67 1.26
CA LEU A 57 -25.46 -6.89 0.78
C LEU A 57 -25.84 -8.10 1.65
N VAL A 58 -26.05 -7.87 2.95
CA VAL A 58 -26.52 -8.86 3.92
C VAL A 58 -27.96 -9.35 3.64
N ASN A 59 -28.76 -8.61 2.85
CA ASN A 59 -30.17 -8.92 2.58
C ASN A 59 -30.45 -9.40 1.14
N GLY A 60 -29.41 -9.69 0.36
CA GLY A 60 -29.49 -10.66 -0.74
C GLY A 60 -30.18 -10.22 -2.03
N LYS A 61 -29.82 -9.07 -2.62
CA LYS A 61 -30.04 -8.83 -4.06
C LYS A 61 -28.89 -8.08 -4.74
N LEU A 62 -28.17 -8.79 -5.62
CA LEU A 62 -27.84 -8.46 -7.02
C LEU A 62 -27.22 -9.70 -7.73
N PRO A 63 -27.64 -10.10 -8.95
CA PRO A 63 -26.89 -11.06 -9.77
C PRO A 63 -26.24 -10.48 -11.06
N LYS A 64 -25.20 -11.21 -11.50
CA LYS A 64 -23.96 -10.88 -12.27
C LYS A 64 -24.07 -10.30 -13.71
N PRO A 65 -22.98 -9.65 -14.20
CA PRO A 65 -21.96 -10.33 -15.04
C PRO A 65 -20.52 -10.00 -14.60
N GLY A 66 -19.48 -10.84 -14.63
CA GLY A 66 -19.19 -12.08 -15.36
C GLY A 66 -17.73 -12.05 -15.82
N GLN A 67 -16.84 -12.69 -15.04
CA GLN A 67 -15.39 -12.93 -15.27
C GLN A 67 -14.46 -11.72 -15.33
N SER A 68 -13.80 -11.41 -14.21
CA SER A 68 -12.41 -10.97 -14.21
C SER A 68 -11.81 -11.08 -12.81
N SER A 69 -10.57 -11.56 -12.81
CA SER A 69 -9.63 -11.60 -11.70
C SER A 69 -9.46 -10.24 -11.01
N GLY A 70 -9.23 -10.30 -9.69
CA GLY A 70 -9.03 -9.16 -8.81
C GLY A 70 -7.86 -8.24 -9.21
N LEU A 71 -7.82 -7.09 -8.57
CA LEU A 71 -7.01 -5.91 -8.89
C LEU A 71 -5.51 -6.10 -8.73
N ALA A 72 -5.06 -7.21 -8.15
CA ALA A 72 -3.66 -7.61 -8.18
C ALA A 72 -3.13 -7.89 -9.62
N GLN A 73 -4.00 -8.07 -10.62
CA GLN A 73 -3.55 -8.37 -12.00
C GLN A 73 -3.54 -7.18 -12.98
N ARG A 74 -3.92 -5.96 -12.57
CA ARG A 74 -4.16 -4.86 -13.53
C ARG A 74 -3.51 -3.52 -13.23
N ALA A 75 -2.80 -3.36 -12.11
CA ALA A 75 -2.05 -2.12 -11.89
C ALA A 75 -0.85 -1.96 -12.86
N LEU A 76 -0.26 -3.04 -13.39
CA LEU A 76 0.76 -2.98 -14.45
C LEU A 76 0.64 -4.23 -15.36
N ALA A 77 0.58 -3.98 -16.68
CA ALA A 77 0.55 -4.88 -17.84
C ALA A 77 0.72 -6.42 -17.66
N ALA A 78 0.01 -7.15 -18.54
CA ALA A 78 0.09 -8.57 -18.89
C ALA A 78 -0.79 -9.52 -18.05
N GLY A 79 -1.87 -10.02 -18.65
CA GLY A 79 -2.84 -10.94 -18.05
C GLY A 79 -2.32 -12.37 -17.87
N ASP A 80 -1.23 -12.54 -17.13
CA ASP A 80 -0.69 -13.86 -16.78
C ASP A 80 -1.24 -14.32 -15.43
N PRO A 81 -1.78 -15.56 -15.31
CA PRO A 81 -2.25 -16.11 -14.03
C PRO A 81 -1.15 -16.03 -12.96
N VAL A 82 -1.50 -15.61 -11.74
CA VAL A 82 -0.56 -15.64 -10.60
C VAL A 82 -0.20 -17.10 -10.32
N ILE A 83 1.04 -17.48 -10.61
CA ILE A 83 1.59 -18.81 -10.28
C ILE A 83 2.33 -18.67 -8.96
N TYR A 84 1.74 -19.17 -7.87
CA TYR A 84 2.45 -19.24 -6.59
C TYR A 84 3.56 -20.30 -6.67
N PRO A 85 4.77 -20.01 -6.16
CA PRO A 85 5.78 -21.04 -5.97
C PRO A 85 5.20 -22.17 -5.10
N SER A 86 5.44 -23.43 -5.47
CA SER A 86 4.98 -24.61 -4.71
C SER A 86 5.53 -24.70 -3.28
N ALA A 87 6.45 -23.80 -2.90
CA ALA A 87 7.07 -23.70 -1.58
C ALA A 87 6.39 -22.70 -0.64
N TRP A 88 5.33 -21.99 -1.08
CA TRP A 88 4.63 -21.05 -0.22
C TRP A 88 3.83 -21.76 0.87
N PRO A 89 3.94 -21.35 2.14
CA PRO A 89 3.04 -21.78 3.19
C PRO A 89 1.58 -21.46 2.84
N ALA A 90 0.65 -22.28 3.34
CA ALA A 90 -0.77 -22.07 3.05
C ALA A 90 -1.26 -20.70 3.55
N SER A 91 -0.75 -20.21 4.69
CA SER A 91 -1.07 -18.85 5.17
C SER A 91 -0.58 -17.75 4.24
N MET A 92 0.53 -17.93 3.50
CA MET A 92 0.98 -16.94 2.53
C MET A 92 0.07 -16.86 1.31
N VAL A 93 -0.45 -17.99 0.82
CA VAL A 93 -1.44 -18.00 -0.27
C VAL A 93 -2.72 -17.29 0.17
N VAL A 94 -3.22 -17.60 1.36
CA VAL A 94 -4.42 -16.94 1.93
C VAL A 94 -4.17 -15.45 2.16
N LEU A 95 -2.98 -15.06 2.61
CA LEU A 95 -2.62 -13.68 2.83
C LEU A 95 -2.55 -12.88 1.52
N ASP A 96 -2.01 -13.47 0.45
CA ASP A 96 -1.98 -12.85 -0.88
C ASP A 96 -3.39 -12.65 -1.43
N GLU A 97 -4.25 -13.67 -1.34
CA GLU A 97 -5.66 -13.55 -1.75
C GLU A 97 -6.38 -12.43 -1.00
N ARG A 98 -6.20 -12.33 0.31
CA ARG A 98 -6.79 -11.27 1.14
C ARG A 98 -6.15 -9.90 0.84
N GLY A 99 -4.87 -9.85 0.54
CA GLY A 99 -4.19 -8.65 0.05
C GLY A 99 -4.76 -8.15 -1.27
N GLY A 100 -5.01 -9.06 -2.22
CA GLY A 100 -5.71 -8.76 -3.47
C GLY A 100 -7.09 -8.16 -3.22
N ARG A 101 -7.87 -8.74 -2.30
CA ARG A 101 -9.19 -8.21 -1.92
C ARG A 101 -9.14 -6.83 -1.26
N LEU A 102 -8.11 -6.55 -0.46
CA LEU A 102 -7.90 -5.22 0.10
C LEU A 102 -7.56 -4.19 -0.99
N LEU A 103 -6.71 -4.54 -1.94
CA LEU A 103 -6.44 -3.69 -3.10
C LEU A 103 -7.70 -3.49 -3.95
N ASP A 104 -8.49 -4.55 -4.11
CA ASP A 104 -9.77 -4.50 -4.79
C ASP A 104 -10.74 -3.50 -4.15
N PHE A 105 -10.79 -3.55 -2.82
CA PHE A 105 -11.60 -2.69 -1.99
C PHE A 105 -11.19 -1.21 -2.08
N LEU A 106 -9.90 -0.92 -2.21
CA LEU A 106 -9.36 0.44 -2.28
C LEU A 106 -9.34 1.05 -3.69
N ALA A 107 -9.54 0.27 -4.74
CA ALA A 107 -9.34 0.79 -6.10
C ALA A 107 -10.20 1.98 -6.54
N PRO A 108 -11.47 2.15 -6.10
CA PRO A 108 -12.21 3.36 -6.42
C PRO A 108 -11.48 4.64 -5.97
N LEU A 109 -10.79 4.58 -4.82
CA LEU A 109 -9.98 5.68 -4.29
C LEU A 109 -8.76 5.93 -5.19
N VAL A 110 -8.07 4.87 -5.60
CA VAL A 110 -6.91 4.95 -6.49
C VAL A 110 -7.29 5.50 -7.86
N VAL A 111 -8.45 5.13 -8.40
CA VAL A 111 -8.92 5.65 -9.70
C VAL A 111 -9.16 7.16 -9.66
N ILE A 112 -9.64 7.69 -8.54
CA ILE A 112 -9.87 9.14 -8.40
C ILE A 112 -8.56 9.88 -8.34
N VAL A 113 -7.67 9.46 -7.44
CA VAL A 113 -6.39 10.12 -7.21
C VAL A 113 -5.46 9.94 -8.42
N GLY A 114 -5.55 8.80 -9.11
CA GLY A 114 -4.75 8.48 -10.28
C GLY A 114 -3.32 8.02 -9.96
N ASP A 115 -2.90 8.07 -8.70
CA ASP A 115 -1.57 7.68 -8.25
C ASP A 115 -1.65 7.01 -6.87
N PRO A 116 -1.28 5.71 -6.73
CA PRO A 116 -1.38 4.99 -5.47
C PRO A 116 -0.41 5.49 -4.39
N THR A 117 0.58 6.31 -4.72
CA THR A 117 1.55 6.83 -3.73
C THR A 117 0.89 7.71 -2.66
N TRP A 118 -0.32 8.20 -2.92
CA TRP A 118 -1.13 8.97 -1.97
C TRP A 118 -1.58 8.15 -0.75
N PHE A 119 -1.51 6.81 -0.81
CA PHE A 119 -2.03 5.89 0.19
C PHE A 119 -0.92 5.19 1.01
N HIS A 120 0.11 5.93 1.42
CA HIS A 120 1.21 5.37 2.24
C HIS A 120 1.01 5.61 3.76
N PRO A 121 1.71 4.88 4.65
CA PRO A 121 1.49 4.99 6.10
C PRO A 121 1.83 6.36 6.75
N GLY A 122 2.63 7.21 6.11
CA GLY A 122 3.11 8.50 6.65
C GLY A 122 2.20 9.71 6.39
N THR A 123 1.14 9.58 5.60
CA THR A 123 0.41 10.74 5.05
C THR A 123 -0.42 11.54 6.07
N GLY A 124 -0.72 10.99 7.26
CA GLY A 124 -1.85 11.36 8.12
C GLY A 124 -2.34 12.82 8.10
N PRO A 125 -1.77 13.74 8.90
CA PRO A 125 -2.39 15.04 9.14
C PRO A 125 -2.43 15.97 7.91
N ASP A 126 -1.33 16.02 7.16
CA ASP A 126 -1.21 16.90 5.99
C ASP A 126 -2.06 16.38 4.82
N TYR A 127 -2.24 15.07 4.70
CA TYR A 127 -3.17 14.47 3.75
C TYR A 127 -4.62 14.86 4.01
N ALA A 128 -5.09 14.71 5.25
CA ALA A 128 -6.45 15.12 5.60
C ALA A 128 -6.66 16.61 5.36
N ALA A 129 -5.71 17.45 5.78
CA ALA A 129 -5.79 18.90 5.61
C ALA A 129 -5.80 19.30 4.13
N TRP A 130 -5.01 18.62 3.31
CA TRP A 130 -4.97 18.86 1.86
C TRP A 130 -6.25 18.40 1.17
N MET A 131 -6.68 17.14 1.39
CA MET A 131 -7.89 16.58 0.78
C MET A 131 -9.15 17.31 1.22
N SER A 132 -9.24 17.73 2.49
CA SER A 132 -10.35 18.57 2.97
C SER A 132 -10.34 19.95 2.32
N GLY A 133 -9.16 20.54 2.12
CA GLY A 133 -9.03 21.79 1.38
C GLY A 133 -9.49 21.66 -0.06
N PHE A 134 -9.09 20.57 -0.72
CA PHE A 134 -9.51 20.27 -2.07
C PHE A 134 -11.02 20.08 -2.17
N ASP A 135 -11.60 19.28 -1.27
CA ASP A 135 -13.05 19.03 -1.23
C ASP A 135 -13.86 20.32 -1.14
N VAL A 136 -13.44 21.27 -0.29
CA VAL A 136 -14.08 22.59 -0.17
C VAL A 136 -14.15 23.34 -1.51
N HIS A 137 -13.11 23.28 -2.34
CA HIS A 137 -13.09 23.96 -3.64
C HIS A 137 -13.94 23.26 -4.69
N VAL A 138 -14.12 21.95 -4.56
CA VAL A 138 -14.89 21.15 -5.53
C VAL A 138 -16.30 20.82 -5.04
N ALA A 139 -16.69 21.37 -3.89
CA ALA A 139 -18.02 21.21 -3.31
C ALA A 139 -19.08 21.95 -4.15
N GLY A 140 -20.00 21.19 -4.75
CA GLY A 140 -21.09 21.76 -5.54
C GLY A 140 -21.78 20.73 -6.42
N GLU A 141 -22.84 21.15 -7.10
CA GLU A 141 -23.63 20.28 -7.98
C GLU A 141 -23.34 20.50 -9.47
N THR A 142 -22.84 21.68 -9.87
CA THR A 142 -22.57 21.97 -11.29
C THR A 142 -21.09 21.75 -11.63
N PRO A 143 -20.75 21.31 -12.86
CA PRO A 143 -19.36 21.15 -13.29
C PRO A 143 -18.52 22.42 -13.10
N GLU A 144 -19.07 23.59 -13.39
CA GLU A 144 -18.37 24.88 -13.28
C GLU A 144 -17.96 25.19 -11.84
N VAL A 145 -18.80 24.81 -10.87
CA VAL A 145 -18.50 24.97 -9.42
C VAL A 145 -17.49 23.92 -8.96
N ARG A 146 -17.50 22.72 -9.54
CA ARG A 146 -16.55 21.65 -9.18
C ARG A 146 -15.16 21.88 -9.78
N ARG A 147 -14.96 22.85 -10.66
CA ARG A 147 -13.69 23.09 -11.33
C ARG A 147 -12.74 23.89 -10.44
N VAL A 148 -11.52 23.38 -10.23
CA VAL A 148 -10.47 24.11 -9.52
C VAL A 148 -9.90 25.22 -10.42
N THR A 149 -10.07 26.46 -9.99
CA THR A 149 -9.53 27.65 -10.67
C THR A 149 -8.02 27.81 -10.46
N PRO A 150 -7.31 28.65 -11.24
CA PRO A 150 -5.89 28.93 -11.01
C PRO A 150 -5.59 29.53 -9.62
N ALA A 151 -6.51 30.32 -9.07
CA ALA A 151 -6.34 30.90 -7.74
C ALA A 151 -6.44 29.83 -6.64
N GLU A 152 -7.44 28.95 -6.72
CA GLU A 152 -7.64 27.84 -5.78
C GLU A 152 -6.52 26.81 -5.89
N ARG A 153 -6.01 26.55 -7.09
CA ARG A 153 -4.80 25.73 -7.26
C ARG A 153 -3.62 26.31 -6.49
N ASN A 154 -3.38 27.61 -6.60
CA ASN A 154 -2.28 28.25 -5.86
C ASN A 154 -2.48 28.17 -4.34
N GLU A 155 -3.73 28.26 -3.88
CA GLU A 155 -4.07 28.03 -2.48
C GLU A 155 -3.73 26.60 -2.06
N LEU A 156 -4.20 25.59 -2.81
CA LEU A 156 -3.95 24.18 -2.55
C LEU A 156 -2.46 23.82 -2.56
N LEU A 157 -1.67 24.43 -3.43
CA LEU A 157 -0.21 24.25 -3.51
C LEU A 157 0.57 25.00 -2.43
N SER A 158 -0.08 25.89 -1.68
CA SER A 158 0.53 26.58 -0.54
C SER A 158 0.35 25.83 0.79
N ARG A 159 -0.51 24.79 0.80
CA ARG A 159 -0.73 23.93 1.95
C ARG A 159 0.45 22.96 2.13
N PRO A 160 0.71 22.48 3.36
CA PRO A 160 1.63 21.36 3.58
C PRO A 160 1.27 20.19 2.66
N PHE A 161 2.30 19.60 2.05
CA PHE A 161 2.09 18.45 1.18
C PHE A 161 1.97 17.20 2.04
N PRO A 162 1.09 16.27 1.65
CA PRO A 162 1.12 14.95 2.25
C PRO A 162 2.53 14.37 2.13
N GLU A 163 3.02 13.70 3.17
CA GLU A 163 4.32 13.00 3.10
C GLU A 163 4.34 12.10 1.85
N GLY A 164 5.50 11.95 1.21
CA GLY A 164 5.64 11.14 -0.01
C GLY A 164 4.94 11.67 -1.28
N VAL A 165 4.15 12.74 -1.19
CA VAL A 165 3.48 13.38 -2.33
C VAL A 165 4.26 14.62 -2.78
N THR A 166 4.64 14.63 -4.05
CA THR A 166 5.38 15.72 -4.69
C THR A 166 4.46 16.80 -5.25
N ALA A 167 5.00 18.00 -5.47
CA ALA A 167 4.28 19.08 -6.15
C ALA A 167 3.72 18.63 -7.52
N ASP A 168 4.51 17.87 -8.28
CA ASP A 168 4.08 17.34 -9.59
C ASP A 168 2.90 16.40 -9.46
N GLN A 169 2.83 15.59 -8.40
CA GLN A 169 1.68 14.72 -8.12
C GLN A 169 0.42 15.50 -7.78
N LEU A 170 0.53 16.58 -6.99
CA LEU A 170 -0.59 17.48 -6.71
C LEU A 170 -1.09 18.15 -7.99
N HIS A 171 -0.16 18.64 -8.83
CA HIS A 171 -0.51 19.22 -10.13
C HIS A 171 -1.26 18.22 -11.01
N ARG A 172 -0.73 16.98 -11.14
CA ARG A 172 -1.37 15.91 -11.91
C ARG A 172 -2.77 15.59 -11.40
N PHE A 173 -2.95 15.48 -10.08
CA PHE A 173 -4.26 15.22 -9.49
C PHE A 173 -5.28 16.33 -9.81
N ILE A 174 -4.92 17.60 -9.63
CA ILE A 174 -5.80 18.73 -9.96
C ILE A 174 -6.07 18.79 -11.47
N ASP A 175 -5.07 18.50 -12.31
CA ASP A 175 -5.23 18.45 -13.77
C ASP A 175 -6.20 17.34 -14.18
N ARG A 176 -6.05 16.14 -13.60
CA ARG A 176 -6.94 14.99 -13.79
C ARG A 176 -8.38 15.31 -13.38
N TRP A 177 -8.56 15.97 -12.23
CA TRP A 177 -9.88 16.41 -11.78
C TRP A 177 -10.51 17.42 -12.74
N ASN A 178 -9.80 18.51 -13.07
CA ASN A 178 -10.31 19.53 -13.97
C ASN A 178 -10.60 18.98 -15.37
N ARG A 179 -9.77 18.05 -15.86
CA ARG A 179 -10.02 17.33 -17.12
C ARG A 179 -11.30 16.51 -17.05
N THR A 180 -11.54 15.84 -15.92
CA THR A 180 -12.80 15.13 -15.67
C THR A 180 -13.99 16.09 -15.75
N VAL A 181 -13.90 17.28 -15.14
CA VAL A 181 -14.93 18.31 -15.23
C VAL A 181 -15.16 18.77 -16.68
N ASP A 182 -14.09 19.14 -17.38
CA ASP A 182 -14.13 19.64 -18.76
C ASP A 182 -14.72 18.56 -19.71
N TYR A 183 -14.35 17.28 -19.52
CA TYR A 183 -14.85 16.15 -20.31
C TYR A 183 -16.32 15.84 -20.03
N ASN A 184 -16.77 15.95 -18.77
CA ASN A 184 -18.20 15.80 -18.45
C ASN A 184 -19.05 16.86 -19.16
N VAL A 185 -18.61 18.12 -19.18
CA VAL A 185 -19.29 19.19 -19.95
C VAL A 185 -19.32 18.90 -21.46
N ALA A 186 -18.25 18.28 -21.98
CA ALA A 186 -18.13 17.88 -23.38
C ALA A 186 -18.84 16.55 -23.73
N ASN A 187 -19.51 15.89 -22.78
CA ASN A 187 -20.09 14.55 -22.93
C ASN A 187 -19.08 13.44 -23.28
N VAL A 188 -17.84 13.55 -22.79
CA VAL A 188 -16.81 12.50 -22.83
C VAL A 188 -16.78 11.83 -21.46
N PHE A 189 -17.26 10.58 -21.36
CA PHE A 189 -17.45 9.92 -20.07
C PHE A 189 -16.59 8.67 -19.91
N ASP A 190 -16.47 7.87 -20.96
CA ASP A 190 -15.70 6.62 -20.95
C ASP A 190 -14.39 6.79 -21.74
N LEU A 191 -13.41 5.90 -21.53
CA LEU A 191 -12.14 5.95 -22.29
C LEU A 191 -12.36 5.87 -23.81
N ALA A 192 -13.39 5.18 -24.25
CA ALA A 192 -13.74 5.05 -25.68
C ALA A 192 -14.26 6.36 -26.30
N ASP A 193 -14.72 7.31 -25.48
CA ASP A 193 -15.24 8.60 -25.92
C ASP A 193 -14.11 9.63 -26.15
N VAL A 194 -12.89 9.34 -25.69
CA VAL A 194 -11.76 10.28 -25.73
C VAL A 194 -11.36 10.54 -27.18
N PRO A 195 -11.40 11.81 -27.66
CA PRO A 195 -10.97 12.14 -29.00
C PRO A 195 -9.49 11.80 -29.24
N VAL A 196 -9.14 11.44 -30.48
CA VAL A 196 -7.74 11.12 -30.83
C VAL A 196 -6.84 12.32 -30.56
N GLY A 197 -5.78 12.11 -29.79
CA GLY A 197 -4.82 13.15 -29.41
C GLY A 197 -5.13 13.85 -28.08
N GLU A 198 -6.29 13.57 -27.49
CA GLU A 198 -6.66 14.03 -26.14
C GLU A 198 -6.11 13.10 -25.05
N SER A 199 -6.07 13.59 -23.82
CA SER A 199 -5.52 12.85 -22.68
C SER A 199 -6.53 11.84 -22.11
N THR A 200 -6.08 10.62 -21.86
CA THR A 200 -6.87 9.57 -21.18
C THR A 200 -6.79 9.65 -19.65
N ASP A 201 -6.04 10.62 -19.11
CA ASP A 201 -5.84 10.77 -17.66
C ASP A 201 -7.01 11.54 -17.01
N PHE A 202 -8.20 10.96 -16.99
CA PHE A 202 -9.34 11.52 -16.26
C PHE A 202 -10.04 10.40 -15.50
N ILE A 203 -11.00 10.77 -14.65
CA ILE A 203 -11.81 9.80 -13.92
C ILE A 203 -12.87 9.27 -14.90
N ALA A 204 -12.45 8.32 -15.74
CA ALA A 204 -13.32 7.69 -16.72
C ALA A 204 -14.37 6.81 -16.03
N ARG A 205 -15.63 6.94 -16.46
CA ARG A 205 -16.78 6.27 -15.84
C ARG A 205 -16.69 4.76 -15.95
N ASP A 206 -16.27 4.23 -17.09
CA ASP A 206 -16.06 2.80 -17.32
C ASP A 206 -14.98 2.22 -16.39
N VAL A 207 -13.86 2.93 -16.21
CA VAL A 207 -12.78 2.55 -15.29
C VAL A 207 -13.25 2.58 -13.84
N PHE A 208 -13.92 3.67 -13.44
CA PHE A 208 -14.44 3.83 -12.08
C PHE A 208 -15.50 2.77 -11.74
N ARG A 209 -16.44 2.51 -12.65
CA ARG A 209 -17.44 1.44 -12.49
C ARG A 209 -16.78 0.07 -12.36
N ASN A 210 -15.74 -0.21 -13.14
CA ASN A 210 -15.00 -1.46 -13.02
C ASN A 210 -14.33 -1.59 -11.64
N ALA A 211 -13.74 -0.52 -11.11
CA ALA A 211 -13.16 -0.52 -9.77
C ALA A 211 -14.22 -0.74 -8.67
N VAL A 212 -15.40 -0.14 -8.79
CA VAL A 212 -16.52 -0.38 -7.85
C VAL A 212 -17.00 -1.84 -7.91
N ASN A 213 -17.08 -2.44 -9.11
CA ASN A 213 -17.44 -3.85 -9.25
C ASN A 213 -16.43 -4.80 -8.58
N LEU A 214 -15.14 -4.47 -8.69
CA LEU A 214 -14.07 -5.23 -8.05
C LEU A 214 -14.13 -5.11 -6.52
N MET A 215 -14.32 -3.89 -6.00
CA MET A 215 -14.58 -3.64 -4.59
C MET A 215 -15.77 -4.47 -4.08
N SER A 216 -16.91 -4.45 -4.79
CA SER A 216 -18.09 -5.25 -4.43
C SER A 216 -17.79 -6.74 -4.40
N THR A 217 -17.07 -7.25 -5.39
CA THR A 217 -16.69 -8.67 -5.48
C THR A 217 -15.76 -9.06 -4.32
N ALA A 218 -14.82 -8.18 -3.95
CA ALA A 218 -13.90 -8.42 -2.85
C ALA A 218 -14.60 -8.42 -1.48
N ILE A 219 -15.60 -7.55 -1.30
CA ILE A 219 -16.46 -7.56 -0.10
C ILE A 219 -17.22 -8.89 -0.02
N GLU A 220 -17.93 -9.28 -1.08
CA GLU A 220 -18.70 -10.54 -1.11
C GLU A 220 -17.82 -11.77 -0.82
N ALA A 221 -16.63 -11.84 -1.43
CA ALA A 221 -15.69 -12.93 -1.18
C ALA A 221 -15.17 -12.93 0.26
N THR A 222 -14.98 -11.76 0.84
CA THR A 222 -14.51 -11.61 2.22
C THR A 222 -15.57 -11.99 3.25
N GLU A 223 -16.81 -11.59 3.01
CA GLU A 223 -17.97 -11.99 3.82
C GLU A 223 -18.21 -13.51 3.73
N ALA A 224 -18.05 -14.10 2.54
CA ALA A 224 -18.14 -15.55 2.36
C ALA A 224 -17.10 -16.33 3.19
N ASP A 225 -15.94 -15.71 3.46
CA ASP A 225 -14.90 -16.24 4.34
C ASP A 225 -15.17 -15.95 5.83
N GLY A 226 -16.29 -15.29 6.16
CA GLY A 226 -16.74 -15.03 7.53
C GLY A 226 -16.19 -13.75 8.16
N PHE A 227 -15.61 -12.85 7.37
CA PHE A 227 -15.09 -11.56 7.85
C PHE A 227 -16.07 -10.43 7.57
N THR A 228 -15.99 -9.36 8.38
CA THR A 228 -16.83 -8.17 8.18
C THR A 228 -16.35 -7.31 7.02
N ASP A 229 -15.04 -7.25 6.79
CA ASP A 229 -14.46 -6.49 5.68
C ASP A 229 -13.07 -7.02 5.26
N PRO A 230 -12.57 -6.63 4.08
CA PRO A 230 -11.25 -7.04 3.57
C PRO A 230 -10.06 -6.73 4.47
N VAL A 231 -10.19 -5.74 5.35
CA VAL A 231 -9.11 -5.35 6.25
C VAL A 231 -9.07 -6.24 7.48
N ASP A 232 -10.21 -6.55 8.07
CA ASP A 232 -10.30 -7.57 9.12
C ASP A 232 -9.75 -8.92 8.63
N ALA A 233 -10.07 -9.29 7.38
CA ALA A 233 -9.54 -10.49 6.76
C ALA A 233 -8.00 -10.46 6.67
N ILE A 234 -7.41 -9.37 6.16
CA ILE A 234 -5.95 -9.31 6.02
C ILE A 234 -5.23 -9.29 7.38
N LEU A 235 -5.78 -8.58 8.37
CA LEU A 235 -5.22 -8.54 9.72
C LEU A 235 -5.23 -9.92 10.36
N GLN A 236 -6.32 -10.68 10.20
CA GLN A 236 -6.37 -12.08 10.63
C GLN A 236 -5.35 -12.92 9.87
N GLY A 237 -5.18 -12.70 8.56
CA GLY A 237 -4.23 -13.44 7.73
C GLY A 237 -2.78 -13.23 8.19
N LEU A 238 -2.42 -11.99 8.56
CA LEU A 238 -1.13 -11.66 9.13
C LEU A 238 -0.92 -12.33 10.50
N GLN A 239 -1.95 -12.39 11.33
CA GLN A 239 -1.89 -13.10 12.61
C GLN A 239 -1.72 -14.61 12.41
N ASP A 240 -2.40 -15.20 11.43
CA ASP A 240 -2.30 -16.63 11.11
C ASP A 240 -0.93 -16.97 10.56
N LEU A 241 -0.40 -16.15 9.63
CA LEU A 241 0.98 -16.28 9.15
C LEU A 241 1.98 -16.17 10.32
N ARG A 242 1.81 -15.18 11.21
CA ARG A 242 2.68 -15.02 12.38
C ARG A 242 2.64 -16.24 13.30
N LYS A 243 1.46 -16.84 13.52
CA LYS A 243 1.33 -18.07 14.31
C LYS A 243 1.99 -19.24 13.62
N GLU A 244 1.79 -19.41 12.31
CA GLU A 244 2.39 -20.48 11.53
C GLU A 244 3.92 -20.41 11.55
N LEU A 245 4.49 -19.21 11.41
CA LEU A 245 5.92 -18.94 11.51
C LEU A 245 6.48 -19.10 12.94
N ALA A 246 5.63 -18.99 13.96
CA ALA A 246 6.01 -19.15 15.36
C ALA A 246 5.79 -20.58 15.90
N ASP A 247 5.09 -21.44 15.15
CA ASP A 247 4.81 -22.82 15.56
C ASP A 247 6.08 -23.67 15.44
N PRO A 248 6.61 -24.23 16.55
CA PRO A 248 7.76 -25.14 16.51
C PRO A 248 7.50 -26.43 15.72
N ALA A 249 6.24 -26.80 15.43
CA ALA A 249 5.93 -27.92 14.54
C ALA A 249 6.10 -27.60 13.04
N ASN A 250 6.16 -26.31 12.68
CA ASN A 250 6.43 -25.82 11.32
C ASN A 250 7.91 -25.44 11.10
N GLU A 251 8.82 -26.05 11.87
CA GLU A 251 10.29 -25.97 11.75
C GLU A 251 10.85 -26.32 10.35
N GLY A 252 9.98 -26.65 9.39
CA GLY A 252 10.35 -27.00 8.02
C GLY A 252 10.64 -25.85 7.04
N ILE A 253 10.29 -24.58 7.30
CA ILE A 253 10.38 -23.53 6.23
C ILE A 253 11.07 -22.20 6.59
N CYS A 254 11.32 -21.83 7.85
CA CYS A 254 12.01 -20.56 8.13
C CYS A 254 13.13 -20.74 9.15
N GLY A 255 14.37 -20.64 8.68
CA GLY A 255 15.53 -20.54 9.57
C GLY A 255 15.35 -19.36 10.53
N ARG A 256 15.62 -19.59 11.81
CA ARG A 256 15.51 -18.54 12.84
C ARG A 256 16.73 -17.64 12.75
N VAL A 257 16.52 -16.37 12.41
CA VAL A 257 17.57 -15.36 12.33
C VAL A 257 17.63 -14.56 13.64
N THR A 258 18.76 -14.60 14.32
CA THR A 258 19.05 -13.78 15.50
C THR A 258 20.11 -12.76 15.13
N LEU A 259 19.77 -11.48 15.13
CA LEU A 259 20.72 -10.39 14.98
C LEU A 259 21.15 -9.92 16.38
N LYS A 260 22.45 -10.00 16.66
CA LYS A 260 23.03 -9.49 17.90
C LYS A 260 24.04 -8.40 17.58
N LEU A 261 23.80 -7.23 18.16
CA LEU A 261 24.74 -6.11 18.18
C LEU A 261 25.31 -6.02 19.60
N ASP A 262 26.60 -6.31 19.75
CA ASP A 262 27.28 -6.23 21.06
C ASP A 262 27.84 -4.82 21.27
N GLN A 263 27.19 -3.99 22.10
CA GLN A 263 27.78 -2.74 22.60
C GLN A 263 27.34 -2.35 24.02
N GLU A 264 28.33 -1.87 24.79
CA GLU A 264 28.21 -1.15 26.05
C GLU A 264 28.89 0.23 25.84
N ALA A 265 28.10 1.23 25.39
CA ALA A 265 28.46 2.62 25.08
C ALA A 265 29.30 2.89 23.79
N VAL A 266 28.82 3.85 22.98
CA VAL A 266 29.49 4.35 21.76
C VAL A 266 30.47 5.47 22.15
N ILE A 267 31.77 5.25 22.00
CA ILE A 267 32.74 6.34 21.84
C ILE A 267 33.12 6.38 20.35
N SER A 268 33.17 7.57 19.77
CA SER A 268 33.63 7.75 18.39
C SER A 268 34.99 7.07 18.18
N ARG A 269 35.10 6.26 17.11
CA ARG A 269 36.28 5.47 16.64
C ARG A 269 36.40 4.02 17.06
N ASP A 270 35.47 3.47 17.84
CA ASP A 270 35.47 2.02 18.09
C ASP A 270 34.71 1.28 16.99
N ALA A 271 35.39 0.31 16.38
CA ALA A 271 34.76 -0.64 15.47
C ALA A 271 33.84 -1.56 16.27
N PHE A 272 32.69 -1.90 15.71
CA PHE A 272 31.75 -2.77 16.40
C PHE A 272 31.38 -4.00 15.56
N GLU A 273 31.06 -5.07 16.26
CA GLU A 273 30.73 -6.35 15.67
C GLU A 273 29.21 -6.49 15.52
N ALA A 274 28.78 -6.77 14.29
CA ALA A 274 27.43 -7.19 14.00
C ALA A 274 27.44 -8.70 13.74
N THR A 275 26.74 -9.46 14.58
CA THR A 275 26.62 -10.91 14.44
C THR A 275 25.24 -11.28 13.95
N LEU A 276 25.20 -11.93 12.79
CA LEU A 276 24.04 -12.66 12.29
C LEU A 276 24.19 -14.12 12.68
N GLU A 277 23.20 -14.66 13.39
CA GLU A 277 23.07 -16.10 13.62
C GLU A 277 21.84 -16.59 12.86
N VAL A 278 22.01 -17.67 12.08
CA VAL A 278 20.94 -18.31 11.32
C VAL A 278 20.86 -19.76 11.75
N ASN A 279 19.77 -20.12 12.43
CA ASN A 279 19.48 -21.49 12.80
C ASN A 279 18.64 -22.17 11.72
N ASN A 280 19.23 -23.12 10.99
CA ASN A 280 18.48 -24.03 10.12
C ASN A 280 17.95 -25.19 10.96
N ALA A 281 16.70 -25.08 11.43
CA ALA A 281 16.01 -26.15 12.17
C ALA A 281 15.35 -27.20 11.25
N SER A 282 15.42 -27.02 9.93
CA SER A 282 14.74 -27.89 8.98
C SER A 282 15.58 -29.12 8.63
N ASP A 283 14.93 -30.13 8.02
CA ASP A 283 15.58 -31.31 7.44
C ASP A 283 16.26 -31.03 6.09
N ASN A 284 16.10 -29.82 5.53
CA ASN A 284 16.62 -29.43 4.23
C ASN A 284 17.78 -28.44 4.36
N THR A 285 18.68 -28.43 3.37
CA THR A 285 19.70 -27.39 3.27
C THR A 285 19.04 -26.05 2.94
N LEU A 286 19.33 -25.00 3.70
CA LEU A 286 18.99 -23.63 3.31
C LEU A 286 20.03 -23.15 2.30
N GLY A 287 19.62 -22.92 1.06
CA GLY A 287 20.48 -22.40 -0.01
C GLY A 287 20.19 -20.95 -0.36
N SER A 288 21.00 -20.41 -1.27
CA SER A 288 20.85 -19.05 -1.83
C SER A 288 20.89 -17.93 -0.79
N LEU A 289 21.66 -18.09 0.29
CA LEU A 289 21.77 -17.08 1.33
C LEU A 289 22.57 -15.85 0.81
N ALA A 290 21.90 -14.70 0.75
CA ALA A 290 22.48 -13.40 0.48
C ALA A 290 22.28 -12.48 1.69
N VAL A 291 23.30 -11.72 2.08
CA VAL A 291 23.22 -10.74 3.17
C VAL A 291 23.84 -9.43 2.72
N GLU A 292 23.06 -8.36 2.79
CA GLU A 292 23.50 -6.99 2.57
C GLU A 292 23.39 -6.21 3.88
N VAL A 293 24.47 -5.54 4.28
CA VAL A 293 24.51 -4.72 5.50
C VAL A 293 24.38 -3.26 5.08
N ILE A 294 23.29 -2.62 5.51
CA ILE A 294 22.98 -1.21 5.24
C ILE A 294 22.98 -0.45 6.56
N VAL A 295 23.61 0.72 6.60
CA VAL A 295 23.59 1.64 7.74
C VAL A 295 22.71 2.84 7.40
N MET A 296 21.68 3.08 8.20
CA MET A 296 20.76 4.21 8.02
C MET A 296 20.96 5.26 9.11
N ASN A 297 20.78 6.54 8.76
CA ASN A 297 20.71 7.63 9.73
C ASN A 297 19.30 7.77 10.33
N GLU A 298 19.13 8.68 11.31
CA GLU A 298 17.84 8.95 11.97
C GLU A 298 16.74 9.42 11.00
N SER A 299 17.13 9.95 9.84
CA SER A 299 16.23 10.39 8.77
C SER A 299 15.84 9.26 7.82
N GLY A 300 16.31 8.03 8.05
CA GLY A 300 16.09 6.87 7.19
C GLY A 300 16.93 6.85 5.90
N GLN A 301 17.93 7.73 5.77
CA GLN A 301 18.81 7.77 4.59
C GLN A 301 19.95 6.76 4.74
N ASP A 302 20.29 6.08 3.64
CA ASP A 302 21.46 5.21 3.55
C ASP A 302 22.75 6.04 3.67
N VAL A 303 23.54 5.71 4.69
CA VAL A 303 24.85 6.30 4.99
C VAL A 303 25.92 5.21 5.12
N THR A 304 25.71 4.05 4.50
CA THR A 304 26.63 2.90 4.52
C THR A 304 28.03 3.27 4.02
N ASP A 305 28.10 4.22 3.08
CA ASP A 305 29.35 4.78 2.55
C ASP A 305 30.24 5.46 3.61
N ARG A 306 29.65 5.88 4.74
CA ARG A 306 30.37 6.44 5.88
C ARG A 306 30.97 5.38 6.80
N PHE A 307 30.78 4.10 6.49
CA PHE A 307 31.28 2.98 7.28
C PHE A 307 32.13 2.02 6.43
N GLY A 308 33.26 1.60 6.98
CA GLY A 308 34.05 0.51 6.42
C GLY A 308 33.48 -0.84 6.86
N LEU A 309 32.90 -1.60 5.94
CA LEU A 309 32.44 -2.97 6.19
C LEU A 309 33.53 -3.97 5.82
N ARG A 310 34.07 -4.70 6.81
CA ARG A 310 35.00 -5.80 6.53
C ARG A 310 34.24 -7.03 6.04
N THR A 311 34.92 -7.83 5.22
CA THR A 311 34.44 -9.17 4.84
C THR A 311 34.12 -9.97 6.10
N PRO A 312 32.92 -10.58 6.18
CA PRO A 312 32.49 -11.25 7.40
C PRO A 312 33.29 -12.52 7.67
N THR A 313 33.46 -12.84 8.94
CA THR A 313 33.91 -14.17 9.36
C THR A 313 32.70 -15.10 9.39
N LEU A 314 32.75 -16.18 8.61
CA LEU A 314 31.66 -17.14 8.48
C LEU A 314 31.93 -18.39 9.30
N SER A 315 30.89 -18.93 9.92
CA SER A 315 30.91 -20.19 10.65
C SER A 315 29.74 -21.06 10.21
N ARG A 316 30.04 -22.30 9.79
CA ARG A 316 29.04 -23.28 9.35
C ARG A 316 28.10 -22.79 8.22
N MET A 317 28.59 -21.85 7.42
CA MET A 317 28.05 -21.44 6.12
C MET A 317 29.20 -21.16 5.15
N GLY A 318 28.96 -21.36 3.85
CA GLY A 318 30.00 -21.21 2.81
C GLY A 318 30.20 -19.77 2.30
N ALA A 319 29.11 -19.02 2.16
CA ALA A 319 29.12 -17.65 1.61
C ALA A 319 27.87 -16.89 2.07
N VAL A 320 27.84 -15.58 1.80
CA VAL A 320 26.69 -14.67 2.04
C VAL A 320 26.38 -13.81 0.81
N ASP A 321 26.85 -14.22 -0.37
CA ASP A 321 26.74 -13.50 -1.64
C ASP A 321 25.63 -14.04 -2.56
N GLY A 322 24.69 -14.81 -2.00
CA GLY A 322 23.66 -15.52 -2.75
C GLY A 322 24.05 -16.93 -3.18
N THR A 323 25.29 -17.36 -2.92
CA THR A 323 25.72 -18.77 -3.11
C THR A 323 25.82 -19.55 -1.80
N GLY A 324 25.49 -18.91 -0.68
CA GLY A 324 25.60 -19.49 0.66
C GLY A 324 24.64 -20.64 0.90
N GLU A 325 25.15 -21.68 1.59
CA GLU A 325 24.37 -22.82 2.05
C GLU A 325 24.57 -23.05 3.56
N ILE A 326 23.49 -23.44 4.25
CA ILE A 326 23.49 -23.88 5.64
C ILE A 326 22.85 -25.27 5.70
N ALA A 327 23.61 -26.24 6.19
CA ALA A 327 23.15 -27.63 6.31
C ALA A 327 21.92 -27.75 7.24
N PRO A 328 21.11 -28.81 7.08
CA PRO A 328 20.03 -29.15 8.02
C PRO A 328 20.51 -29.15 9.48
N HIS A 329 19.61 -28.84 10.40
CA HIS A 329 19.86 -28.88 11.86
C HIS A 329 21.13 -28.15 12.32
N THR A 330 21.52 -27.09 11.62
CA THR A 330 22.78 -26.37 11.83
C THR A 330 22.53 -24.90 12.14
N THR A 331 23.22 -24.38 13.15
CA THR A 331 23.27 -22.94 13.43
C THR A 331 24.54 -22.35 12.83
N ALA A 332 24.38 -21.55 11.78
CA ALA A 332 25.48 -20.82 11.14
C ALA A 332 25.57 -19.39 11.65
N SER A 333 26.75 -18.78 11.57
CA SER A 333 26.93 -17.38 11.91
C SER A 333 27.81 -16.62 10.91
N ALA A 334 27.53 -15.33 10.77
CA ALA A 334 28.33 -14.38 10.04
C ALA A 334 28.59 -13.16 10.93
N VAL A 335 29.85 -12.78 11.07
CA VAL A 335 30.27 -11.67 11.93
C VAL A 335 30.94 -10.59 11.08
N TRP A 336 30.34 -9.41 11.01
CA TRP A 336 30.91 -8.23 10.35
C TRP A 336 31.56 -7.32 11.37
N VAL A 337 32.73 -6.79 11.03
CA VAL A 337 33.34 -5.67 11.75
C VAL A 337 33.01 -4.40 10.98
N ILE A 338 32.24 -3.52 11.63
CA ILE A 338 31.77 -2.24 11.08
C ILE A 338 32.63 -1.14 11.68
N ILE A 339 33.31 -0.38 10.81
CA ILE A 339 34.26 0.66 11.23
C ILE A 339 33.69 2.03 10.84
N PRO A 340 33.26 2.87 11.79
CA PRO A 340 32.84 4.23 11.48
C PRO A 340 34.00 5.05 10.91
N SER A 341 33.76 5.81 9.83
CA SER A 341 34.70 6.81 9.33
C SER A 341 34.62 8.10 10.18
N ASN A 342 35.54 9.05 9.93
CA ASN A 342 35.46 10.37 10.58
C ASN A 342 34.15 11.12 10.22
N ASP A 343 33.59 10.83 9.04
CA ASP A 343 32.36 11.48 8.54
C ASP A 343 31.08 10.83 9.11
N ALA A 344 31.23 9.73 9.87
CA ALA A 344 30.17 9.11 10.65
C ALA A 344 30.01 9.71 12.06
N ALA A 345 30.92 10.60 12.48
CA ALA A 345 30.82 11.29 13.77
C ALA A 345 29.90 12.52 13.67
N PRO A 346 29.04 12.79 14.67
CA PRO A 346 28.29 14.04 14.76
C PRO A 346 29.22 15.25 14.81
N GLU A 347 28.94 16.32 14.04
CA GLU A 347 29.73 17.56 14.10
C GLU A 347 29.55 18.32 15.43
N THR A 348 28.52 17.99 16.19
CA THR A 348 28.22 18.54 17.52
C THR A 348 27.95 17.40 18.51
N PRO A 349 28.49 17.46 19.74
CA PRO A 349 28.16 16.48 20.78
C PRO A 349 26.65 16.42 21.00
N VAL A 350 26.10 15.22 20.96
CA VAL A 350 24.70 14.95 21.32
C VAL A 350 24.74 14.31 22.71
N GLU A 351 24.14 14.99 23.70
CA GLU A 351 23.85 14.40 25.02
C GLU A 351 22.71 13.38 24.93
#